data_AF-A0A2W6C589-F1
#
_entry.id   AF-A0A2W6C589-F1
#
_cell.length_a   1.000
_cell.length_b   1.000
_cell.length_c   1.000
_cell.angle_alpha   90.00
_cell.angle_beta   90.00
_cell.angle_gamma   90.00
#
_symmetry.space_group_name_H-M   'P 1'
#
loop_
_entity.id
_entity.type
_entity.pdbx_description
1 polymer ?
#
loop_
_entity_poly.entity_id
_entity_poly.type
_entity_poly.pdbx_seq_one_letter_code
_entity_poly.pdbx_strand_id
1 'polypeptide(L)'
;MYFRYQRTGDDQPLRRVLYHNTMDILSLAMLAVRMHCIVSAPGAGHVRHPEDFFALGRMYDRAGMTDNAVSCFEEASHAEYAPHVQSRALERLGALHKRSGDWRSAVRAWIRLSKHGGDGALVALVELAKYYEHVERDIGSALARVREAMLLHELREVGRQGVTVYDLEHRLRRLLMRNSRLTVTERAGRALPKRSEKQWDQFER
;
A
#
# COMPACT_ATOMS: atom_id res chain seq x y z
N MET A 1 -8.28 5.23 53.45
CA MET A 1 -8.58 3.79 53.47
C MET A 1 -7.42 2.99 54.04
N TYR A 2 -6.25 2.97 53.39
CA TYR A 2 -5.05 2.26 53.86
C TYR A 2 -4.56 2.69 55.25
N PHE A 3 -4.47 3.99 55.52
CA PHE A 3 -4.13 4.52 56.86
C PHE A 3 -5.19 4.26 57.94
N ARG A 4 -6.45 4.02 57.54
CA ARG A 4 -7.52 3.63 58.47
C ARG A 4 -7.33 2.17 58.87
N TYR A 5 -7.12 1.28 57.89
CA TYR A 5 -6.75 -0.11 58.13
C TYR A 5 -5.50 -0.25 59.02
N GLN A 6 -4.44 0.51 58.76
CA GLN A 6 -3.24 0.49 59.61
C GLN A 6 -3.51 0.90 61.06
N ARG A 7 -4.53 1.73 61.32
CA ARG A 7 -4.90 2.19 62.66
C ARG A 7 -5.99 1.35 63.33
N THR A 8 -6.88 0.72 62.56
CA THR A 8 -8.10 0.05 63.07
C THR A 8 -8.16 -1.44 62.80
N GLY A 9 -7.27 -1.99 61.95
CA GLY A 9 -7.28 -3.40 61.53
C GLY A 9 -8.44 -3.81 60.60
N ASP A 10 -9.42 -2.92 60.39
CA ASP A 10 -10.61 -3.18 59.58
C ASP A 10 -10.29 -3.23 58.08
N ASP A 11 -10.35 -4.42 57.50
CA ASP A 11 -9.96 -4.74 56.12
C ASP A 11 -11.14 -4.69 55.13
N GLN A 12 -12.39 -4.58 55.59
CA GLN A 12 -13.60 -4.46 54.77
C GLN A 12 -13.44 -3.44 53.62
N PRO A 13 -12.90 -2.23 53.87
CA PRO A 13 -12.71 -1.23 52.81
C PRO A 13 -11.62 -1.62 51.79
N LEU A 14 -10.59 -2.37 52.21
CA LEU A 14 -9.45 -2.76 51.36
C LEU A 14 -9.76 -3.97 50.49
N ARG A 15 -10.62 -4.89 50.95
CA ARG A 15 -11.00 -6.09 50.19
C ARG A 15 -11.52 -5.75 48.79
N ARG A 16 -12.34 -4.71 48.68
CA ARG A 16 -12.90 -4.27 47.39
C ARG A 16 -11.80 -3.77 46.44
N VAL A 17 -10.86 -2.98 46.96
CA VAL A 17 -9.72 -2.47 46.17
C VAL A 17 -8.81 -3.60 45.71
N LEU A 18 -8.48 -4.56 46.59
CA LEU A 18 -7.67 -5.72 46.24
C LEU A 18 -8.36 -6.62 45.20
N TYR A 19 -9.67 -6.82 45.31
CA TYR A 19 -10.44 -7.55 44.33
C TYR A 19 -10.40 -6.86 42.96
N HIS A 20 -10.63 -5.54 42.90
CA HIS A 20 -10.51 -4.79 41.65
C HIS A 20 -9.11 -4.88 41.06
N ASN A 21 -8.05 -4.64 41.85
CA ASN A 21 -6.68 -4.76 41.37
C ASN A 21 -6.36 -6.17 40.85
N THR A 22 -6.91 -7.21 41.48
CA THR A 22 -6.76 -8.59 41.01
C THR A 22 -7.40 -8.77 39.64
N MET A 23 -8.63 -8.28 39.46
CA MET A 23 -9.32 -8.34 38.16
C MET A 23 -8.61 -7.50 37.10
N ASP A 24 -8.06 -6.35 37.46
CA ASP A 24 -7.31 -5.48 36.56
C ASP A 24 -6.02 -6.16 36.10
N ILE A 25 -5.23 -6.74 37.02
CA ILE A 25 -4.01 -7.50 36.69
C ILE A 25 -4.34 -8.70 35.79
N LEU A 26 -5.39 -9.46 36.11
CA LEU A 26 -5.82 -10.59 35.28
C LEU A 26 -6.28 -10.14 33.90
N SER A 27 -7.03 -9.04 33.81
CA SER A 27 -7.50 -8.49 32.53
C SER A 27 -6.34 -8.00 31.67
N LEU A 28 -5.33 -7.34 32.26
CA LEU A 28 -4.11 -6.92 31.56
C LEU A 28 -3.29 -8.11 31.07
N ALA A 29 -3.14 -9.16 31.90
CA ALA A 29 -2.46 -10.38 31.50
C ALA A 29 -3.17 -11.07 30.33
N MET A 30 -4.50 -11.20 30.38
CA MET A 30 -5.30 -11.75 29.27
C MET A 30 -5.20 -10.91 28.01
N LEU A 31 -5.23 -9.57 28.14
CA LEU A 31 -5.05 -8.66 27.01
C LEU A 31 -3.66 -8.83 26.39
N ALA A 32 -2.61 -8.95 27.19
CA ALA A 32 -1.25 -9.17 26.71
C ALA A 32 -1.13 -10.49 25.93
N VAL A 33 -1.71 -11.58 26.44
CA VAL A 33 -1.78 -12.87 25.73
C VAL A 33 -2.54 -12.72 24.41
N ARG A 34 -3.70 -12.05 24.43
CA ARG A 34 -4.51 -11.82 23.22
C ARG A 34 -3.74 -11.02 22.17
N MET A 35 -3.05 -9.95 22.58
CA MET A 35 -2.19 -9.16 21.67
C MET A 35 -1.05 -10.01 21.11
N HIS A 36 -0.41 -10.85 21.94
CA HIS A 36 0.63 -11.75 21.47
C HIS A 36 0.12 -12.74 20.43
N CYS A 37 -1.07 -13.32 20.60
CA CYS A 37 -1.68 -14.22 19.61
C CYS A 37 -2.00 -13.49 18.30
N ILE A 38 -2.57 -12.28 18.38
CA ILE A 38 -2.88 -11.45 17.21
C ILE A 38 -1.62 -11.11 16.41
N VAL A 39 -0.57 -10.69 17.12
CA VAL A 39 0.69 -10.34 16.48
C VAL A 39 1.34 -11.58 15.90
N SER A 40 1.54 -12.64 16.67
CA SER A 40 2.33 -13.80 16.23
C SER A 40 1.70 -14.58 15.06
N ALA A 41 0.38 -14.55 14.93
CA ALA A 41 -0.32 -15.21 13.82
C ALA A 41 -1.56 -14.41 13.37
N PRO A 42 -1.39 -13.32 12.59
CA PRO A 42 -2.50 -12.46 12.16
C PRO A 42 -3.59 -13.21 11.40
N GLY A 43 -3.19 -14.20 10.57
CA GLY A 43 -4.09 -15.02 9.77
C GLY A 43 -4.80 -16.16 10.51
N ALA A 44 -4.52 -16.38 11.81
CA ALA A 44 -5.13 -17.47 12.59
C ALA A 44 -6.58 -17.18 13.04
N GLY A 45 -7.27 -16.22 12.41
CA GLY A 45 -8.66 -15.86 12.71
C GLY A 45 -8.85 -14.97 13.94
N HIS A 46 -7.76 -14.50 14.55
CA HIS A 46 -7.78 -13.51 15.63
C HIS A 46 -8.07 -12.09 15.13
N VAL A 47 -7.80 -11.84 13.85
CA VAL A 47 -8.03 -10.58 13.14
C VAL A 47 -9.07 -10.81 12.05
N ARG A 48 -10.00 -9.86 11.89
CA ARG A 48 -11.10 -9.97 10.91
C ARG A 48 -11.32 -8.70 10.09
N HIS A 49 -10.90 -7.56 10.62
CA HIS A 49 -11.11 -6.28 9.97
C HIS A 49 -9.88 -5.87 9.15
N PRO A 50 -10.06 -5.29 7.95
CA PRO A 50 -8.96 -4.89 7.09
C PRO A 50 -8.11 -3.80 7.72
N GLU A 51 -8.68 -2.95 8.58
CA GLU A 51 -7.97 -1.93 9.35
C GLU A 51 -6.94 -2.55 10.30
N ASP A 52 -7.29 -3.68 10.94
CA ASP A 52 -6.40 -4.40 11.84
C ASP A 52 -5.24 -5.03 11.06
N PHE A 53 -5.54 -5.68 9.93
CA PHE A 53 -4.51 -6.21 9.02
C PHE A 53 -3.59 -5.10 8.51
N PHE A 54 -4.15 -3.95 8.11
CA PHE A 54 -3.36 -2.81 7.69
C PHE A 54 -2.49 -2.25 8.84
N ALA A 55 -3.02 -2.18 10.06
CA ALA A 55 -2.27 -1.74 11.23
C ALA A 55 -1.10 -2.68 11.55
N LEU A 56 -1.33 -4.00 11.51
CA LEU A 56 -0.31 -5.02 11.68
C LEU A 56 0.74 -4.97 10.57
N GLY A 57 0.32 -4.81 9.31
CA GLY A 57 1.23 -4.66 8.19
C GLY A 57 2.18 -3.47 8.37
N ARG A 58 1.68 -2.32 8.83
CA ARG A 58 2.54 -1.15 9.15
C ARG A 58 3.49 -1.42 10.32
N MET A 59 3.04 -2.14 11.34
CA MET A 59 3.89 -2.51 12.47
C MET A 59 5.04 -3.40 11.99
N TYR A 60 4.75 -4.40 11.15
CA TYR A 60 5.75 -5.29 10.57
C TYR A 60 6.72 -4.58 9.62
N ASP A 61 6.23 -3.69 8.75
CA ASP A 61 7.06 -2.87 7.85
C ASP A 61 8.06 -2.03 8.66
N ARG A 62 7.61 -1.40 9.76
CA ARG A 62 8.51 -0.65 10.67
C ARG A 62 9.52 -1.53 11.39
N ALA A 63 9.17 -2.77 11.68
CA ALA A 63 10.06 -3.75 12.30
C ALA A 63 11.02 -4.43 11.30
N GLY A 64 10.91 -4.12 10.00
CA GLY A 64 11.72 -4.75 8.94
C GLY A 64 11.27 -6.17 8.57
N MET A 65 10.16 -6.65 9.14
CA MET A 65 9.60 -7.98 8.87
C MET A 65 8.77 -7.93 7.57
N THR A 66 9.48 -7.88 6.45
CA THR A 66 8.90 -7.59 5.12
C THR A 66 7.83 -8.61 4.72
N ASP A 67 8.06 -9.90 4.91
CA ASP A 67 7.12 -10.95 4.48
C ASP A 67 5.80 -10.90 5.28
N ASN A 68 5.89 -10.70 6.59
CA ASN A 68 4.72 -10.51 7.45
C ASN A 68 3.94 -9.24 7.06
N ALA A 69 4.66 -8.16 6.72
CA ALA A 69 4.04 -6.92 6.28
C ALA A 69 3.29 -7.11 4.95
N VAL A 70 3.91 -7.78 3.97
CA VAL A 70 3.30 -8.11 2.68
C VAL A 70 2.04 -8.94 2.89
N SER A 71 2.11 -10.03 3.64
CA SER A 71 0.95 -10.89 3.92
C SER A 71 -0.21 -10.12 4.55
N CYS A 72 0.07 -9.26 5.55
CA CYS A 72 -0.96 -8.45 6.18
C CYS A 72 -1.58 -7.41 5.21
N PHE A 73 -0.77 -6.78 4.37
CA PHE A 73 -1.28 -5.83 3.39
C PHE A 73 -2.04 -6.52 2.25
N GLU A 74 -1.68 -7.74 1.86
CA GLU A 74 -2.44 -8.54 0.90
C GLU A 74 -3.85 -8.82 1.42
N GLU A 75 -3.97 -9.31 2.65
CA GLU A 75 -5.26 -9.51 3.32
C GLU A 75 -6.09 -8.21 3.38
N ALA A 76 -5.47 -7.11 3.80
CA ALA A 76 -6.14 -5.80 3.81
C ALA A 76 -6.56 -5.31 2.41
N SER A 77 -5.83 -5.70 1.35
CA SER A 77 -6.13 -5.33 -0.03
C SER A 77 -7.29 -6.12 -0.66
N HIS A 78 -7.73 -7.22 -0.04
CA HIS A 78 -8.88 -8.00 -0.52
C HIS A 78 -10.23 -7.47 -0.01
N ALA A 79 -10.22 -6.52 0.94
CA ALA A 79 -11.45 -5.97 1.49
C ALA A 79 -12.09 -4.90 0.59
N GLU A 80 -12.86 -5.34 -0.39
CA GLU A 80 -13.58 -4.47 -1.34
C GLU A 80 -14.59 -3.53 -0.67
N TYR A 81 -15.15 -3.95 0.48
CA TYR A 81 -16.07 -3.13 1.27
C TYR A 81 -15.38 -1.96 2.02
N ALA A 82 -14.04 -1.92 2.02
CA ALA A 82 -13.25 -0.85 2.63
C ALA A 82 -12.25 -0.22 1.61
N PRO A 83 -12.72 0.51 0.57
CA PRO A 83 -11.88 1.01 -0.51
C PRO A 83 -10.71 1.91 -0.07
N HIS A 84 -10.89 2.62 1.04
CA HIS A 84 -9.87 3.48 1.62
C HIS A 84 -8.71 2.68 2.24
N VAL A 85 -9.00 1.53 2.86
CA VAL A 85 -7.96 0.62 3.39
C VAL A 85 -7.30 -0.11 2.22
N GLN A 86 -8.10 -0.63 1.30
CA GLN A 86 -7.62 -1.34 0.12
C GLN A 86 -6.61 -0.50 -0.69
N SER A 87 -6.96 0.76 -1.00
CA SER A 87 -6.05 1.68 -1.71
C SER A 87 -4.72 1.87 -0.99
N ARG A 88 -4.76 2.10 0.33
CA ARG A 88 -3.55 2.32 1.14
C ARG A 88 -2.71 1.05 1.28
N ALA A 89 -3.35 -0.11 1.36
CA ALA A 89 -2.67 -1.40 1.40
C ALA A 89 -1.94 -1.68 0.08
N LEU A 90 -2.61 -1.46 -1.06
CA LEU A 90 -2.01 -1.59 -2.40
C LEU A 90 -0.83 -0.62 -2.61
N GLU A 91 -0.93 0.62 -2.12
CA GLU A 91 0.17 1.58 -2.16
C GLU A 91 1.40 1.05 -1.40
N ARG A 92 1.18 0.50 -0.20
CA ARG A 92 2.23 -0.10 0.62
C ARG A 92 2.84 -1.35 -0.03
N LEU A 93 2.02 -2.23 -0.59
CA LEU A 93 2.49 -3.41 -1.33
C LEU A 93 3.37 -3.02 -2.51
N GLY A 94 2.92 -2.07 -3.33
CA GLY A 94 3.70 -1.58 -4.46
C GLY A 94 5.08 -1.05 -4.04
N ALA A 95 5.12 -0.27 -2.94
CA ALA A 95 6.38 0.22 -2.38
C ALA A 95 7.29 -0.91 -1.84
N LEU A 96 6.72 -1.87 -1.10
CA LEU A 96 7.45 -3.02 -0.55
C LEU A 96 8.07 -3.89 -1.64
N HIS A 97 7.27 -4.31 -2.62
CA HIS A 97 7.74 -5.14 -3.73
C HIS A 97 8.78 -4.41 -4.60
N LYS A 98 8.61 -3.10 -4.81
CA LYS A 98 9.63 -2.29 -5.48
C LYS A 98 10.96 -2.29 -4.72
N ARG A 99 10.94 -2.18 -3.38
CA ARG A 99 12.16 -2.21 -2.55
C ARG A 99 12.85 -3.57 -2.57
N SER A 100 12.11 -4.67 -2.67
CA SER A 100 12.67 -6.02 -2.79
C SER A 100 13.10 -6.39 -4.21
N GLY A 101 12.81 -5.54 -5.22
CA GLY A 101 13.09 -5.80 -6.62
C GLY A 101 12.09 -6.73 -7.31
N ASP A 102 11.00 -7.12 -6.63
CA ASP A 102 9.89 -7.87 -7.24
C ASP A 102 8.97 -6.94 -8.04
N TRP A 103 9.46 -6.55 -9.22
CA TRP A 103 8.73 -5.66 -10.11
C TRP A 103 7.38 -6.22 -10.55
N ARG A 104 7.26 -7.54 -10.71
CA ARG A 104 6.03 -8.18 -11.16
C ARG A 104 4.90 -7.95 -10.15
N SER A 105 5.18 -8.17 -8.87
CA SER A 105 4.19 -7.92 -7.81
C SER A 105 3.92 -6.43 -7.62
N ALA A 106 4.95 -5.58 -7.71
CA ALA A 106 4.79 -4.14 -7.63
C ALA A 106 3.84 -3.59 -8.72
N VAL A 107 4.03 -4.02 -9.97
CA VAL A 107 3.19 -3.62 -11.11
C VAL A 107 1.75 -4.08 -10.93
N ARG A 108 1.52 -5.32 -10.45
CA ARG A 108 0.15 -5.79 -10.14
C ARG A 108 -0.53 -4.91 -9.10
N ALA A 109 0.17 -4.56 -8.02
CA ALA A 109 -0.37 -3.69 -6.98
C ALA A 109 -0.70 -2.30 -7.53
N TRP A 110 0.17 -1.72 -8.36
CA TRP A 110 -0.07 -0.40 -8.96
C TRP A 110 -1.21 -0.41 -9.98
N ILE A 111 -1.35 -1.45 -10.81
CA ILE A 111 -2.49 -1.57 -11.75
C ILE A 111 -3.81 -1.67 -10.98
N ARG A 112 -3.85 -2.44 -9.88
CA ARG A 112 -5.03 -2.48 -9.02
C ARG A 112 -5.30 -1.09 -8.40
N LEU A 113 -4.26 -0.44 -7.88
CA LEU A 113 -4.38 0.88 -7.24
C LEU A 113 -4.83 1.98 -8.21
N SER A 114 -4.38 1.96 -9.47
CA SER A 114 -4.78 2.98 -10.46
C SER A 114 -6.28 2.96 -10.75
N LYS A 115 -6.96 1.83 -10.54
CA LYS A 115 -8.41 1.69 -10.69
C LYS A 115 -9.22 2.33 -9.54
N HIS A 116 -8.61 2.64 -8.40
CA HIS A 116 -9.31 3.22 -7.23
C HIS A 116 -9.51 4.75 -7.30
N GLY A 117 -8.89 5.43 -8.27
CA GLY A 117 -8.90 6.89 -8.36
C GLY A 117 -8.19 7.60 -7.20
N GLY A 118 -8.30 8.93 -7.15
CA GLY A 118 -7.70 9.75 -6.09
C GLY A 118 -6.16 9.81 -6.08
N ASP A 119 -5.59 10.22 -4.95
CA ASP A 119 -4.13 10.37 -4.76
C ASP A 119 -3.36 9.07 -5.01
N GLY A 120 -3.87 7.96 -4.47
CA GLY A 120 -3.22 6.65 -4.59
C GLY A 120 -3.10 6.21 -6.05
N ALA A 121 -4.14 6.42 -6.85
CA ALA A 121 -4.10 6.11 -8.27
C ALA A 121 -3.07 6.97 -9.02
N LEU A 122 -2.94 8.26 -8.67
CA LEU A 122 -1.92 9.12 -9.27
C LEU A 122 -0.50 8.61 -8.99
N VAL A 123 -0.22 8.24 -7.74
CA VAL A 123 1.07 7.65 -7.33
C VAL A 123 1.34 6.36 -8.13
N ALA A 124 0.34 5.48 -8.24
CA ALA A 124 0.45 4.24 -9.02
C ALA A 124 0.79 4.50 -10.49
N LEU A 125 0.11 5.44 -11.15
CA LEU A 125 0.35 5.76 -12.56
C LEU A 125 1.75 6.32 -12.79
N VAL A 126 2.26 7.14 -11.86
CA VAL A 126 3.63 7.66 -11.92
C VAL A 126 4.67 6.57 -11.75
N GLU A 127 4.44 5.60 -10.85
CA GLU A 127 5.33 4.45 -10.65
C GLU A 127 5.27 3.47 -11.83
N LEU A 128 4.10 3.21 -12.40
CA LEU A 128 3.96 2.44 -13.65
C LEU A 128 4.70 3.11 -14.81
N ALA A 129 4.63 4.43 -14.94
CA ALA A 129 5.41 5.15 -15.95
C ALA A 129 6.93 4.99 -15.74
N LYS A 130 7.43 5.04 -14.48
CA LYS A 130 8.84 4.75 -14.17
C LYS A 130 9.22 3.33 -14.57
N TYR A 131 8.37 2.36 -14.24
CA TYR A 131 8.61 0.95 -14.55
C TYR A 131 8.75 0.74 -16.06
N TYR A 132 7.77 1.18 -16.85
CA TYR A 132 7.81 1.01 -18.30
C TYR A 132 8.99 1.78 -18.94
N GLU A 133 9.34 2.96 -18.43
CA GLU A 133 10.45 3.76 -18.96
C GLU A 133 11.83 3.13 -18.69
N HIS A 134 12.07 2.66 -17.46
CA HIS A 134 13.41 2.29 -16.99
C HIS A 134 13.66 0.79 -16.98
N VAL A 135 12.63 -0.03 -16.70
CA VAL A 135 12.76 -1.48 -16.58
C VAL A 135 12.45 -2.15 -17.92
N GLU A 136 11.22 -1.99 -18.43
CA GLU A 136 10.80 -2.60 -19.71
C GLU A 136 11.35 -1.87 -20.94
N ARG A 137 11.74 -0.60 -20.78
CA ARG A 137 12.13 0.30 -21.87
C ARG A 137 11.04 0.49 -22.93
N ASP A 138 9.77 0.31 -22.53
CA ASP A 138 8.59 0.59 -23.34
C ASP A 138 8.13 2.04 -23.12
N ILE A 139 8.62 2.93 -23.97
CA ILE A 139 8.28 4.35 -23.93
C ILE A 139 6.80 4.60 -24.27
N GLY A 140 6.18 3.74 -25.10
CA GLY A 140 4.78 3.86 -25.49
C GLY A 140 3.85 3.65 -24.29
N SER A 141 4.07 2.57 -23.55
CA SER A 141 3.33 2.28 -22.31
C SER A 141 3.60 3.32 -21.22
N ALA A 142 4.84 3.80 -21.09
CA ALA A 142 5.16 4.88 -20.15
C ALA A 142 4.37 6.17 -20.45
N LEU A 143 4.31 6.57 -21.73
CA LEU A 143 3.53 7.74 -22.17
C LEU A 143 2.04 7.58 -21.89
N ALA A 144 1.48 6.39 -22.11
CA ALA A 144 0.06 6.12 -21.83
C ALA A 144 -0.27 6.35 -20.34
N ARG A 145 0.57 5.84 -19.43
CA ARG A 145 0.38 6.03 -17.98
C ARG A 145 0.53 7.48 -17.53
N VAL A 146 1.46 8.24 -18.12
CA VAL A 146 1.60 9.68 -17.82
C VAL A 146 0.38 10.48 -18.29
N ARG A 147 -0.16 10.17 -19.48
CA ARG A 147 -1.39 10.83 -19.97
C ARG A 147 -2.59 10.54 -19.08
N GLU A 148 -2.73 9.29 -18.64
CA GLU A 148 -3.76 8.87 -17.70
C GLU A 148 -3.63 9.61 -16.36
N ALA A 149 -2.41 9.77 -15.85
CA ALA A 149 -2.12 10.55 -14.64
C ALA A 149 -2.51 12.03 -14.78
N MET A 150 -2.22 12.65 -15.92
CA MET A 150 -2.58 14.04 -16.19
C MET A 150 -4.10 14.23 -16.26
N LEU A 151 -4.80 13.34 -16.96
CA LEU A 151 -6.26 13.38 -17.03
C LEU A 151 -6.88 13.26 -15.63
N LEU A 152 -6.43 12.29 -14.83
CA LEU A 152 -6.92 12.10 -13.46
C LEU A 152 -6.67 13.34 -12.59
N HIS A 153 -5.53 14.00 -12.79
CA HIS A 153 -5.18 15.22 -12.08
C HIS A 153 -6.07 16.41 -12.49
N GLU A 154 -6.28 16.62 -13.79
CA GLU A 154 -7.18 17.67 -14.32
C GLU A 154 -8.61 17.52 -13.81
N LEU A 155 -9.16 16.29 -13.83
CA LEU A 155 -10.49 15.99 -13.28
C LEU A 155 -10.63 16.35 -11.80
N ARG A 156 -9.52 16.40 -11.05
CA ARG A 156 -9.51 16.71 -9.62
C ARG A 156 -9.26 18.19 -9.33
N GLU A 157 -8.43 18.87 -10.11
CA GLU A 157 -8.16 20.31 -9.98
C GLU A 157 -9.40 21.16 -10.31
N VAL A 158 -10.36 20.61 -11.08
CA VAL A 158 -11.71 21.19 -11.21
C VAL A 158 -12.44 21.31 -9.86
N GLY A 159 -11.97 20.63 -8.80
CA GLY A 159 -12.54 20.66 -7.45
C GLY A 159 -11.64 21.16 -6.31
N ARG A 160 -10.31 21.16 -6.41
CA ARG A 160 -9.37 21.69 -5.39
C ARG A 160 -8.04 22.09 -6.04
N GLN A 161 -7.59 23.33 -5.81
CA GLN A 161 -6.28 23.80 -6.28
C GLN A 161 -5.15 23.19 -5.43
N GLY A 162 -4.28 22.39 -6.06
CA GLY A 162 -2.91 22.15 -5.60
C GLY A 162 -2.47 20.69 -5.46
N VAL A 163 -1.68 20.21 -6.42
CA VAL A 163 -0.26 19.73 -6.32
C VAL A 163 0.25 19.53 -7.78
N THR A 164 1.56 19.67 -7.99
CA THR A 164 2.26 20.10 -9.22
C THR A 164 2.04 19.27 -10.51
N VAL A 165 1.05 19.68 -11.32
CA VAL A 165 0.94 19.45 -12.80
C VAL A 165 2.31 19.49 -13.50
N TYR A 166 3.16 20.41 -13.06
CA TYR A 166 4.46 20.72 -13.65
C TYR A 166 5.38 19.49 -13.77
N ASP A 167 5.41 18.61 -12.77
CA ASP A 167 6.28 17.42 -12.80
C ASP A 167 5.81 16.37 -13.81
N LEU A 168 4.48 16.22 -13.95
CA LEU A 168 3.87 15.31 -14.93
C LEU A 168 4.04 15.83 -16.35
N GLU A 169 3.80 17.13 -16.57
CA GLU A 169 4.02 17.78 -17.87
C GLU A 169 5.49 17.71 -18.30
N HIS A 170 6.41 18.01 -17.40
CA HIS A 170 7.83 17.95 -17.69
C HIS A 170 8.25 16.52 -18.06
N ARG A 171 7.73 15.52 -17.34
CA ARG A 171 7.95 14.12 -17.67
C ARG A 171 7.39 13.73 -19.03
N LEU A 172 6.16 14.16 -19.35
CA LEU A 172 5.54 13.93 -20.64
C LEU A 172 6.39 14.50 -21.77
N ARG A 173 6.84 15.76 -21.66
CA ARG A 173 7.70 16.40 -22.67
C ARG A 173 8.99 15.63 -22.89
N ARG A 174 9.68 15.21 -21.81
CA ARG A 174 10.91 14.40 -21.93
C ARG A 174 10.68 13.06 -22.63
N LEU A 175 9.61 12.34 -22.26
CA LEU A 175 9.27 11.06 -22.88
C LEU A 175 8.91 11.22 -24.37
N LEU A 176 8.17 12.27 -24.73
CA LEU A 176 7.83 12.58 -26.12
C LEU A 176 9.08 12.89 -26.96
N MET A 177 10.02 13.68 -26.43
CA MET A 177 11.30 13.96 -27.12
C MET A 177 12.15 12.69 -27.29
N ARG A 178 12.13 11.78 -26.31
CA ARG A 178 12.84 10.50 -26.41
C ARG A 178 12.19 9.58 -27.45
N ASN A 179 10.86 9.54 -27.49
CA ASN A 179 10.11 8.75 -28.48
C ASN A 179 10.31 9.26 -29.92
N SER A 180 10.29 10.58 -30.13
CA SER A 180 10.56 11.16 -31.46
C SER A 180 11.99 10.86 -31.94
N ARG A 181 12.98 10.87 -31.04
CA ARG A 181 14.35 10.44 -31.36
C ARG A 181 14.41 8.96 -31.73
N LEU A 182 13.81 8.08 -30.92
CA LEU A 182 13.78 6.64 -31.19
C LEU A 182 13.11 6.30 -32.52
N THR A 183 11.98 6.93 -32.83
CA THR A 183 11.28 6.73 -34.12
C THR A 183 12.07 7.25 -35.32
N VAL A 184 12.84 8.34 -35.17
CA VAL A 184 13.76 8.83 -36.22
C VAL A 184 14.93 7.87 -36.41
N THR A 185 15.50 7.33 -35.33
CA THR A 185 16.58 6.34 -35.37
C THR A 185 16.10 4.99 -35.93
N GLU A 186 14.90 4.53 -35.58
CA GLU A 186 14.28 3.32 -36.13
C GLU A 186 13.92 3.48 -37.61
N ARG A 187 13.48 4.67 -38.04
CA ARG A 187 13.27 4.98 -39.47
C ARG A 187 14.58 5.04 -40.26
N ALA A 188 15.67 5.48 -39.64
CA ALA A 188 17.01 5.39 -40.22
C ALA A 188 17.58 3.96 -40.23
N GLY A 189 17.12 3.09 -39.32
CA GLY A 189 17.60 1.70 -39.16
C GLY A 189 16.74 0.59 -39.80
N ARG A 190 15.48 0.85 -40.19
CA ARG A 190 14.61 -0.14 -40.86
C ARG A 190 14.79 -0.15 -42.37
N ALA A 191 15.91 -0.72 -42.80
CA ALA A 191 15.88 -1.68 -43.89
C ALA A 191 15.74 -3.08 -43.24
N LEU A 192 14.64 -3.78 -43.58
CA LEU A 192 14.25 -5.17 -43.28
C LEU A 192 13.30 -5.44 -42.07
N PRO A 193 12.30 -6.36 -42.22
CA PRO A 193 11.18 -6.51 -41.29
C PRO A 193 11.12 -7.87 -40.54
N LYS A 194 10.51 -7.90 -39.35
CA LYS A 194 9.17 -8.50 -39.09
C LYS A 194 8.86 -8.51 -37.58
N ARG A 195 7.58 -8.26 -37.28
CA ARG A 195 6.91 -8.30 -35.98
C ARG A 195 6.85 -9.74 -35.44
N SER A 196 6.90 -9.88 -34.12
CA SER A 196 6.21 -10.98 -33.41
C SER A 196 5.12 -10.39 -32.52
N GLU A 197 3.87 -10.69 -32.85
CA GLU A 197 2.74 -10.62 -31.91
C GLU A 197 3.04 -11.46 -30.67
N LYS A 198 2.86 -10.88 -29.48
CA LYS A 198 2.58 -11.65 -28.27
C LYS A 198 1.39 -11.03 -27.53
N GLN A 199 0.45 -11.92 -27.28
CA GLN A 199 -0.88 -11.73 -26.72
C GLN A 199 -0.82 -11.22 -25.28
N TRP A 200 -1.68 -10.24 -24.95
CA TRP A 200 -1.93 -9.79 -23.59
C TRP A 200 -3.41 -10.01 -23.27
N ASP A 201 -3.75 -11.17 -22.69
CA ASP A 201 -5.13 -11.52 -22.31
C ASP A 201 -5.21 -12.34 -21.01
N GLN A 202 -4.31 -12.12 -20.04
CA GLN A 202 -4.29 -12.93 -18.80
C GLN A 202 -4.11 -12.16 -17.47
N PHE A 203 -4.52 -10.90 -17.39
CA PHE A 203 -4.44 -10.14 -16.12
C PHE A 203 -5.79 -9.66 -15.55
N GLU A 204 -6.90 -10.30 -15.92
CA GLU A 204 -8.23 -10.01 -15.35
C GLU A 204 -8.92 -11.21 -14.69
N ARG A 205 -8.22 -11.93 -13.80
CA ARG A 205 -8.89 -12.75 -12.77
C ARG A 205 -8.18 -12.61 -11.44
#